data_AF-A0A8W8HRN9-F1
#
_entry.id   AF-A0A8W8HRN9-F1
#
_cell.length_a   1.000
_cell.length_b   1.000
_cell.length_c   1.000
_cell.angle_alpha   90.00
_cell.angle_beta   90.00
_cell.angle_gamma   90.00
#
_symmetry.space_group_name_H-M   'P 1'
#
loop_
_entity.id
_entity.type
_entity.pdbx_description
1 polymer ?
#
loop_
_entity_poly.entity_id
_entity_poly.type
_entity_poly.pdbx_seq_one_letter_code
_entity_poly.pdbx_strand_id
1 'polypeptide(L)' 'MIHTFLNSNIRNYSYLYIDNATGSLFVGARNRLVQLSLININASNSVKILEVPASESNRKPCFFNGKSDVSV' A
#
# COMPACT_ATOMS: atom_id res chain seq x y z
N MET A 1 0.26 -24.46 3.40
CA MET A 1 -0.56 -23.63 2.49
C MET A 1 0.04 -22.23 2.48
N ILE A 2 0.25 -21.63 1.31
CA ILE A 2 0.78 -20.26 1.20
C ILE A 2 -0.42 -19.34 0.91
N HIS A 3 -0.58 -18.29 1.72
CA HIS A 3 -1.55 -17.24 1.45
C HIS A 3 -0.88 -16.10 0.70
N THR A 4 -1.57 -15.54 -0.29
CA THR A 4 -1.08 -14.41 -1.11
C THR A 4 -2.13 -13.32 -1.09
N PHE A 5 -1.67 -12.07 -0.99
CA PHE A 5 -2.51 -10.89 -1.19
C PHE A 5 -2.04 -10.17 -2.46
N LEU A 6 -2.96 -9.96 -3.40
CA LEU A 6 -2.72 -9.20 -4.61
C LEU A 6 -3.95 -8.33 -4.90
N ASN A 7 -3.73 -7.05 -5.14
CA ASN A 7 -4.77 -6.12 -5.56
C ASN A 7 -4.34 -5.43 -6.85
N SER A 8 -5.18 -5.47 -7.88
CA SER A 8 -4.87 -4.96 -9.22
C SER A 8 -4.60 -3.45 -9.27
N ASN A 9 -5.07 -2.70 -8.28
CA ASN A 9 -4.91 -1.25 -8.20
C ASN A 9 -3.72 -0.83 -7.34
N ILE A 10 -3.10 -1.76 -6.61
CA ILE A 10 -1.95 -1.50 -5.74
C ILE A 10 -0.67 -1.95 -6.44
N ARG A 11 0.39 -1.17 -6.26
CA ARG A 11 1.71 -1.42 -6.83
C ARG A 11 2.78 -1.22 -5.76
N ASN A 12 3.94 -1.86 -5.97
CA ASN A 12 5.15 -1.68 -5.16
C ASN A 12 4.93 -1.90 -3.65
N TYR A 13 4.61 -3.14 -3.25
CA TYR A 13 4.60 -3.54 -1.85
C TYR A 13 6.04 -3.64 -1.34
N SER A 14 6.53 -2.62 -0.65
CA SER A 14 7.96 -2.49 -0.33
C SER A 14 8.27 -2.39 1.17
N TYR A 15 7.26 -2.19 2.02
CA TYR A 15 7.43 -2.08 3.46
C TYR A 15 6.48 -3.03 4.18
N LEU A 16 6.99 -3.68 5.24
CA LEU A 16 6.24 -4.59 6.08
C LEU A 16 6.42 -4.20 7.54
N TYR A 17 5.33 -4.11 8.27
CA TYR A 17 5.31 -3.89 9.70
C TYR A 17 4.30 -4.83 10.35
N ILE A 18 4.73 -5.56 11.38
CA ILE A 18 3.91 -6.55 12.07
C ILE A 18 3.49 -5.97 13.41
N ASP A 19 2.19 -6.00 13.68
CA ASP A 19 1.62 -5.71 14.99
C ASP A 19 0.97 -6.98 15.56
N ASN A 20 1.72 -7.66 16.43
CA ASN A 20 1.26 -8.87 17.10
C ASN A 20 0.13 -8.61 18.10
N ALA A 21 0.02 -7.39 18.66
CA ALA A 21 -1.01 -7.09 19.66
C ALA A 21 -2.40 -7.06 19.03
N THR A 22 -2.51 -6.56 17.80
CA THR A 22 -3.77 -6.52 17.04
C THR A 22 -3.91 -7.66 16.02
N GLY A 23 -2.87 -8.48 15.85
CA GLY A 23 -2.86 -9.54 14.83
C GLY A 23 -2.85 -8.99 13.40
N SER A 24 -2.20 -7.84 13.20
CA SER A 24 -2.20 -7.10 11.93
C SER A 24 -0.85 -7.13 11.23
N LEU A 25 -0.88 -7.23 9.91
CA LEU A 25 0.24 -6.96 9.03
C LEU A 25 -0.04 -5.66 8.27
N PHE A 26 0.77 -4.64 8.51
CA PHE A 26 0.74 -3.39 7.76
C PHE A 26 1.74 -3.47 6.60
N VAL A 27 1.27 -3.13 5.40
CA VAL A 27 2.04 -3.15 4.17
C VAL A 27 2.06 -1.75 3.58
N GLY A 28 3.24 -1.15 3.53
CA GLY A 28 3.46 0.10 2.81
C GLY A 28 3.61 -0.18 1.33
N ALA A 29 2.71 0.39 0.54
CA ALA A 29 2.70 0.28 -0.90
C ALA A 29 2.67 1.67 -1.54
N ARG A 30 2.75 1.74 -2.86
CA ARG A 30 2.69 3.02 -3.57
C ARG A 30 1.39 3.75 -3.25
N ASN A 31 1.52 4.96 -2.70
CA ASN A 31 0.43 5.86 -2.30
C ASN A 31 -0.56 5.22 -1.32
N ARG A 32 -0.22 4.12 -0.63
CA ARG A 32 -1.18 3.36 0.16
C ARG A 32 -0.53 2.73 1.39
N LEU A 33 -1.30 2.71 2.48
CA LEU A 33 -1.05 1.83 3.61
C LEU A 33 -2.15 0.78 3.65
N VAL A 34 -1.76 -0.50 3.61
CA VAL A 34 -2.69 -1.63 3.63
C VAL A 34 -2.56 -2.34 4.97
N GLN A 35 -3.65 -2.56 5.67
CA GLN A 35 -3.71 -3.44 6.84
C GLN A 35 -4.33 -4.77 6.43
N LEU A 36 -3.64 -5.86 6.74
CA LEU A 36 -4.04 -7.24 6.48
C LEU A 36 -4.10 -8.02 7.81
N SER A 37 -4.82 -9.13 7.82
CA SER A 37 -4.72 -10.09 8.93
C SER A 37 -3.38 -10.81 8.89
N LEU A 38 -2.70 -10.90 10.02
CA LEU A 38 -1.44 -11.65 10.16
C LEU A 38 -1.66 -13.17 10.04
N ILE A 39 -2.85 -13.66 10.37
CA ILE A 39 -3.21 -15.10 10.32
C ILE A 39 -3.52 -15.53 8.88
N ASN A 40 -4.23 -14.67 8.13
CA ASN A 40 -4.61 -14.96 6.75
C ASN A 40 -4.65 -13.68 5.91
N ILE A 41 -3.57 -13.41 5.18
CA ILE A 41 -3.46 -12.21 4.33
C ILE A 41 -4.42 -12.20 3.13
N ASN A 42 -5.05 -13.33 2.80
CA ASN A 42 -6.05 -13.44 1.73
C ASN A 42 -7.50 -13.16 2.21
N ALA A 43 -7.69 -12.89 3.51
CA ALA A 43 -9.03 -12.63 4.05
C ALA A 43 -9.57 -11.26 3.61
N SER A 44 -10.41 -11.23 2.57
CA SER A 44 -10.95 -10.00 1.96
C SER A 44 -11.65 -9.06 2.95
N ASN A 45 -12.35 -9.62 3.95
CA ASN A 45 -13.10 -8.86 4.95
C ASN A 45 -12.19 -8.14 5.97
N SER A 46 -10.90 -8.46 5.99
CA SER A 46 -9.92 -7.92 6.94
C SER A 46 -8.98 -6.89 6.29
N VAL A 47 -9.15 -6.62 5.00
CA VAL A 47 -8.31 -5.69 4.26
C VAL A 47 -8.81 -4.27 4.49
N LYS A 48 -8.00 -3.42 5.10
CA LYS A 48 -8.25 -1.98 5.18
C LYS A 48 -7.18 -1.25 4.37
N ILE A 49 -7.60 -0.29 3.56
CA ILE A 49 -6.71 0.47 2.69
C ILE A 49 -6.87 1.94 3.03
N LEU A 50 -5.76 2.59 3.37
CA LEU A 50 -5.66 4.03 3.51
C LEU A 50 -4.91 4.58 2.28
N GLU A 51 -5.58 5.43 1.52
CA GLU A 51 -4.99 6.18 0.40
C GLU A 51 -4.16 7.35 0.96
N VAL A 52 -2.91 7.43 0.53
CA VAL A 52 -1.94 8.48 0.89
C VAL A 52 -1.25 8.98 -0.39
N PRO A 53 -1.99 9.57 -1.35
CA PRO A 53 -1.40 10.06 -2.59
C PRO A 53 -0.61 11.35 -2.37
N ALA A 54 0.39 11.57 -3.21
CA ALA A 54 1.03 12.89 -3.30
C ALA A 54 0.02 13.94 -3.80
N SER A 55 -0.06 15.08 -3.13
CA SER A 55 -0.89 16.22 -3.57
C SER A 55 -0.42 16.75 -4.92
N GLU A 56 -1.32 17.40 -5.67
CA GLU A 56 -0.95 18.03 -6.94
C GLU A 56 0.16 19.08 -6.79
N SER A 57 0.13 19.82 -5.67
CA SER A 57 1.15 20.82 -5.34
C SER A 57 2.55 20.23 -5.22
N ASN A 58 2.66 18.95 -4.85
CA ASN A 58 3.93 18.23 -4.79
C ASN A 58 4.24 17.48 -6.09
N ARG A 59 3.21 16.97 -6.78
CA ARG A 59 3.37 16.21 -8.03
C ARG A 59 3.85 17.08 -9.18
N LYS A 60 3.26 18.26 -9.38
CA LYS A 60 3.59 19.15 -10.52
C LYS A 60 5.07 19.57 -10.53
N PRO A 61 5.64 20.12 -9.43
CA PRO A 61 7.06 20.47 -9.43
C PRO A 61 7.98 19.26 -9.66
N CYS A 62 7.63 18.09 -9.11
CA CYS A 62 8.39 16.87 -9.32
C CYS A 62 8.46 16.49 -10.81
N PHE A 63 7.33 16.57 -11.52
CA PHE A 63 7.28 16.34 -12.97
C PHE A 63 8.10 17.38 -13.75
N PHE A 64 7.94 18.67 -13.46
CA PHE A 64 8.70 19.73 -14.13
C PHE A 64 10.22 19.63 -13.91
N ASN A 65 10.66 18.94 -12.84
CA ASN A 65 12.06 18.60 -12.60
C ASN A 65 12.53 17.35 -13.38
N GLY A 66 11.82 16.95 -14.43
CA GLY A 66 12.18 15.84 -15.31
C GLY A 66 11.93 14.45 -14.73
N LYS A 67 11.17 14.34 -13.64
CA LYS A 67 10.72 13.04 -13.13
C LYS A 67 9.44 12.59 -13.84
N SER A 68 9.23 11.28 -13.88
CA SER A 68 8.07 10.73 -14.55
C SER A 68 6.78 11.06 -13.79
N ASP A 69 5.79 11.61 -14.48
CA ASP A 69 4.40 11.70 -14.02
C ASP A 69 3.72 10.34 -14.20
N VAL A 70 4.29 9.30 -13.58
CA VAL A 70 3.53 8.05 -13.48
C VAL A 70 2.47 8.30 -12.42
N SER A 71 1.39 8.97 -12.78
CA SER A 71 0.15 8.90 -12.03
C SER A 71 -0.37 7.47 -12.18
N VAL A 72 -0.21 6.67 -11.12
CA VAL A 72 -0.90 5.39 -10.92
C VAL A 72 -1.77 5.54 -9.69
#